data_AF-A0A2V8C1X1-F1
#
_entry.id   AF-A0A2V8C1X1-F1
#
_cell.length_a   1.000
_cell.length_b   1.000
_cell.length_c   1.000
_cell.angle_alpha   90.00
_cell.angle_beta   90.00
_cell.angle_gamma   90.00
#
_symmetry.space_group_name_H-M   'P 1'
#
loop_
_entity.id
_entity.type
_entity.pdbx_description
1 polymer ?
#
loop_
_entity_poly.entity_id
_entity_poly.type
_entity_poly.pdbx_seq_one_letter_code
_entity_poly.pdbx_strand_id
1 'polypeptide(L)' 'FDPNVHQAVIHEESAEHREGEVIGELRKGYMMGDRLLRPAMVKVAKA' A
#
# COMPACT_ATOMS: atom_id res chain seq x y z
N PHE A 1 -2.79 3.35 -5.19
CA PHE A 1 -2.41 2.00 -4.73
C PHE A 1 -1.97 1.20 -5.95
N ASP A 2 -0.71 0.74 -5.99
CA ASP A 2 -0.20 -0.10 -7.09
C ASP A 2 -0.07 -1.55 -6.62
N PRO A 3 -0.96 -2.48 -7.01
CA PRO A 3 -0.92 -3.87 -6.55
C PRO A 3 0.39 -4.60 -6.88
N ASN A 4 1.10 -4.15 -7.91
CA ASN A 4 2.35 -4.74 -8.35
C ASN A 4 3.51 -4.50 -7.37
N VAL A 5 3.47 -3.41 -6.59
CA VAL A 5 4.58 -3.03 -5.67
C VAL A 5 4.10 -2.76 -4.25
N HIS A 6 2.79 -2.64 -4.05
CA HIS A 6 2.15 -2.40 -2.77
C HIS A 6 1.24 -3.57 -2.42
N GLN A 7 1.44 -4.13 -1.23
CA GLN A 7 0.57 -5.12 -0.63
C GLN A 7 -0.29 -4.45 0.43
N ALA A 8 -1.59 -4.31 0.14
CA ALA A 8 -2.57 -3.83 1.10
C ALA A 8 -2.82 -4.89 2.16
N VAL A 9 -2.39 -4.62 3.40
CA VAL A 9 -2.55 -5.56 4.53
C VAL A 9 -3.62 -5.12 5.51
N ILE A 10 -3.97 -3.83 5.51
CA ILE A 10 -5.00 -3.24 6.38
C ILE A 10 -5.88 -2.33 5.53
N HIS A 11 -7.19 -2.49 5.68
CA HIS A 11 -8.18 -1.58 5.14
C HIS A 11 -8.74 -0.79 6.32
N GLU A 12 -8.51 0.52 6.34
CA GLU A 12 -8.98 1.40 7.42
C GLU A 12 -10.11 2.27 6.88
N GLU A 13 -11.24 2.29 7.58
CA GLU A 13 -12.39 3.13 7.21
C GLU A 13 -12.04 4.58 7.50
N SER A 14 -11.91 5.38 6.44
CA SER A 14 -11.52 6.77 6.56
C SER A 14 -12.46 7.64 5.72
N ALA A 15 -13.23 8.48 6.41
CA ALA A 15 -14.15 9.42 5.76
C ALA A 15 -13.42 10.59 5.06
N GLU A 16 -12.12 10.77 5.34
CA GLU A 16 -11.29 11.84 4.77
C GLU A 16 -10.54 11.38 3.51
N HIS A 17 -10.35 10.08 3.32
CA HIS A 17 -9.56 9.51 2.22
C HIS A 17 -10.42 8.69 1.26
N ARG A 18 -10.05 8.66 -0.03
CA ARG A 18 -10.81 7.95 -1.06
C ARG A 18 -10.57 6.45 -0.98
N GLU A 19 -11.56 5.64 -1.35
CA GLU A 19 -11.39 4.19 -1.43
C GLU A 19 -10.18 3.81 -2.31
N GLY A 20 -9.24 3.03 -1.74
CA GLY A 20 -7.98 2.64 -2.39
C GLY A 20 -6.83 3.65 -2.26
N GLU A 21 -7.00 4.74 -1.50
CA GLU A 21 -5.94 5.68 -1.17
C GLU A 21 -5.00 5.08 -0.11
N VAL A 22 -3.68 5.27 -0.25
CA VAL A 22 -2.72 4.74 0.71
C VAL A 22 -2.64 5.71 1.90
N ILE A 23 -3.24 5.35 3.03
CA ILE A 23 -3.24 6.17 4.26
C ILE A 23 -1.88 6.11 4.95
N GLY A 24 -1.20 4.96 4.86
CA GLY A 24 0.09 4.80 5.52
C GLY A 24 0.87 3.59 5.05
N GLU A 25 2.19 3.71 5.14
CA GLU A 25 3.10 2.61 4.86
C GLU A 25 3.53 1.93 6.16
N LEU A 26 3.25 0.64 6.29
CA LEU A 26 3.64 -0.18 7.44
C LEU A 26 5.09 -0.64 7.32
N ARG A 27 5.53 -0.98 6.10
CA ARG A 27 6.88 -1.47 5.86
C ARG A 27 7.33 -1.20 4.43
N LYS A 28 8.48 -0.55 4.29
CA LYS A 28 9.13 -0.28 3.01
C LYS A 28 9.29 -1.53 2.17
N GLY A 29 8.82 -1.43 0.94
CA GLY A 29 9.11 -2.37 -0.13
C GLY A 29 10.52 -2.15 -0.63
N TYR A 30 11.10 -3.16 -1.24
CA TYR A 30 12.43 -3.08 -1.83
C TYR A 30 12.37 -3.61 -3.26
N MET A 31 12.94 -2.83 -4.18
CA MET A 31 13.16 -3.20 -5.57
C MET A 31 14.66 -3.12 -5.84
N MET A 32 15.18 -4.08 -6.60
CA MET A 32 16.58 -4.12 -7.00
C MET A 32 16.63 -4.11 -8.53
N GLY A 33 16.95 -2.94 -9.08
CA GLY A 33 16.74 -2.66 -10.51
C GLY A 33 15.26 -2.85 -10.85
N ASP A 34 14.99 -3.66 -11.88
CA ASP A 34 13.63 -3.96 -12.33
C ASP A 34 12.98 -5.13 -11.58
N ARG A 35 13.68 -5.74 -10.60
CA ARG A 35 13.17 -6.89 -9.84
C ARG A 35 12.59 -6.46 -8.50
N LEU A 36 11.29 -6.70 -8.32
CA LEU A 36 10.64 -6.59 -7.02
C LEU A 36 11.17 -7.67 -6.08
N LEU A 37 11.88 -7.27 -5.02
CA LEU A 37 12.33 -8.19 -3.98
C LEU A 37 11.25 -8.41 -2.93
N ARG A 38 10.54 -7.35 -2.57
CA ARG A 38 9.41 -7.41 -1.65
C ARG A 38 8.48 -6.22 -1.86
N PRO A 39 7.15 -6.44 -1.95
CA PRO A 39 6.21 -5.34 -1.96
C PRO A 39 6.23 -4.56 -0.64
N ALA A 40 5.91 -3.28 -0.73
CA ALA A 40 5.70 -2.43 0.43
C ALA A 40 4.37 -2.78 1.06
N MET A 41 4.34 -2.96 2.37
CA MET A 41 3.08 -3.20 3.07
C MET A 41 2.45 -1.86 3.38
N VAL A 42 1.24 -1.66 2.87
CA VAL A 42 0.51 -0.41 3.02
C VAL A 42 -0.85 -0.64 3.66
N LYS A 43 -1.34 0.40 4.32
CA LYS A 43 -2.73 0.55 4.74
C LYS A 43 -3.46 1.33 3.66
N VAL A 44 -4.60 0.82 3.24
CA VAL A 44 -5.45 1.50 2.26
C VAL A 44 -6.73 1.98 2.93
N ALA A 45 -7.19 3.15 2.51
CA ALA A 45 -8.49 3.69 2.88
C ALA A 45 -9.59 2.87 2.24
N LYS A 46 -10.62 2.58 3.02
CA LYS A 46 -11.91 2.12 2.51
C LYS A 46 -12.95 3.19 2.84
N ALA A 47 -13.72 3.58 1.83
CA ALA A 47 -14.84 4.51 2.01
C ALA A 47 -16.10 3.79 2.50
#